data_AF-A0A0S8AVP1-F1
#
_entry.id   AF-A0A0S8AVP1-F1
#
_cell.length_a   1.000
_cell.length_b   1.000
_cell.length_c   1.000
_cell.angle_alpha   90.00
_cell.angle_beta   90.00
_cell.angle_gamma   90.00
#
_symmetry.space_group_name_H-M   'P 1'
#
loop_
_entity.id
_entity.type
_entity.pdbx_description
1 polymer ?
#
loop_
_entity_poly.entity_id
_entity_poly.type
_entity_poly.pdbx_seq_one_letter_code
_entity_poly.pdbx_strand_id
1 'polypeptide(L)'
;MIRFQNHQRLSLPVVLILLCLVLVGCAVVEASVEEHEAAWETSAHATDNSQYFEDEISERCAKCHTTPGYIEFHGANGGTIGEVTQPVPTDQSVQCDACHSEFTRDKTEAVMPSGQELTNLGKNANCFECHQGRASIV
;
A
#
# COMPACT_ATOMS: atom_id res chain seq x y z
N MET A 1 40.03 -34.18 20.46
CA MET A 1 40.33 -32.80 20.89
C MET A 1 39.73 -31.84 19.87
N ILE A 2 38.53 -31.31 20.12
CA ILE A 2 37.84 -30.39 19.21
C ILE A 2 37.94 -28.99 19.83
N ARG A 3 38.74 -28.11 19.21
CA ARG A 3 38.85 -26.69 19.55
C ARG A 3 37.61 -25.99 18.99
N PHE A 4 36.66 -25.60 19.84
CA PHE A 4 35.61 -24.67 19.47
C PHE A 4 36.23 -23.29 19.21
N GLN A 5 36.20 -22.83 17.96
CA GLN A 5 36.71 -21.52 17.57
C GLN A 5 35.61 -20.46 17.62
N ASN A 6 35.98 -19.31 18.21
CA ASN A 6 35.73 -17.97 17.70
C ASN A 6 34.27 -17.45 17.67
N HIS A 7 33.66 -17.25 18.85
CA HIS A 7 32.70 -16.16 18.99
C HIS A 7 33.47 -14.84 18.98
N GLN A 8 33.49 -14.12 17.85
CA GLN A 8 33.98 -12.75 17.82
C GLN A 8 33.11 -11.91 18.76
N ARG A 9 33.60 -11.67 19.98
CA ARG A 9 32.95 -10.74 20.90
C ARG A 9 33.13 -9.35 20.32
N LEU A 10 32.07 -8.77 19.77
CA LEU A 10 32.04 -7.37 19.37
C LEU A 10 32.49 -6.51 20.56
N SER A 11 33.43 -5.61 20.33
CA SER A 11 33.90 -4.71 21.38
C SER A 11 32.80 -3.70 21.72
N LEU A 12 32.76 -3.25 22.98
CA LEU A 12 31.80 -2.25 23.45
C LEU A 12 31.66 -1.02 22.51
N PRO A 13 32.73 -0.42 21.94
CA PRO A 13 32.57 0.68 21.00
C PRO A 13 31.83 0.29 19.72
N VAL A 14 32.00 -0.93 19.20
CA VAL A 14 31.27 -1.38 18.01
C VAL A 14 29.80 -1.59 18.32
N VAL A 15 29.47 -2.13 19.50
CA VAL A 15 28.07 -2.26 19.94
C VAL A 15 27.40 -0.89 20.08
N LEU A 16 28.09 0.09 20.67
CA LEU A 16 27.58 1.45 20.80
C LEU A 16 27.38 2.13 19.44
N ILE A 17 28.31 1.96 18.49
CA ILE A 17 28.17 2.51 17.14
C ILE A 17 26.96 1.89 16.42
N LEU A 18 26.82 0.56 16.47
CA LEU A 18 25.67 -0.12 15.85
C LEU A 18 24.35 0.32 16.48
N LEU A 19 24.30 0.46 17.81
CA LEU A 19 23.11 0.97 18.49
C LEU A 19 22.78 2.40 18.06
N CYS A 20 23.77 3.30 18.01
CA CYS A 20 23.57 4.67 17.52
C CYS A 20 23.07 4.70 16.07
N LEU A 21 23.62 3.87 15.18
CA LEU A 21 23.17 3.79 13.78
C LEU A 21 21.71 3.33 13.68
N VAL A 22 21.32 2.32 14.47
CA VAL A 22 19.93 1.85 14.52
C VAL A 22 19.00 2.95 15.04
N LEU A 23 19.38 3.65 16.11
CA LEU A 23 18.57 4.73 16.68
C LEU A 23 18.39 5.90 15.70
N VAL A 24 19.46 6.33 15.03
CA VAL A 24 19.39 7.38 14.00
C VAL A 24 18.55 6.91 12.82
N GLY A 25 18.70 5.66 12.38
CA GLY A 25 17.89 5.08 11.31
C GLY A 25 16.39 5.06 11.64
N CYS A 26 16.03 4.66 12.87
CA CYS A 26 14.64 4.65 13.33
C CYS A 26 14.04 6.06 13.31
N ALA A 27 14.76 7.05 13.86
CA ALA A 27 14.31 8.44 13.89
C ALA A 27 14.10 9.04 12.48
N VAL A 28 14.97 8.69 11.51
CA VAL A 28 14.82 9.13 10.12
C VAL A 28 13.59 8.51 9.47
N VAL A 29 13.34 7.22 9.70
CA VAL A 29 12.15 6.53 9.16
C VAL A 29 10.88 7.13 9.77
N GLU A 30 10.82 7.33 11.08
CA GLU A 30 9.68 7.95 11.77
C GLU A 30 9.36 9.33 11.21
N ALA A 31 10.38 10.21 11.09
CA ALA A 31 10.19 11.55 10.53
C ALA A 31 9.66 11.51 9.08
N SER A 32 10.11 10.54 8.29
CA SER A 32 9.60 10.37 6.93
C SER A 32 8.15 9.92 6.90
N VAL A 33 7.72 9.03 7.80
CA VAL A 33 6.33 8.57 7.87
C VAL A 33 5.41 9.72 8.26
N GLU A 34 5.80 10.52 9.26
CA GLU A 34 5.02 11.69 9.71
C GLU A 34 4.79 12.69 8.58
N GLU A 35 5.81 12.98 7.76
CA GLU A 35 5.67 13.84 6.58
C GLU A 35 4.67 13.28 5.56
N HIS A 36 4.71 11.97 5.29
CA HIS A 36 3.82 11.34 4.30
C HIS A 36 2.39 11.22 4.83
N GLU A 37 2.19 10.95 6.13
CA GLU A 37 0.89 10.95 6.77
C GLU A 37 0.24 12.34 6.71
N ALA A 38 0.98 13.40 7.04
CA ALA A 38 0.49 14.77 6.92
C ALA A 38 0.11 15.14 5.47
N ALA A 39 0.89 14.69 4.49
CA ALA A 39 0.56 14.88 3.08
C ALA A 39 -0.70 14.08 2.67
N TRP A 40 -0.86 12.87 3.20
CA TRP A 40 -2.03 12.04 2.95
C TRP A 40 -3.31 12.65 3.56
N GLU A 41 -3.26 13.12 4.82
CA GLU A 41 -4.38 13.74 5.53
C GLU A 41 -4.97 14.95 4.79
N THR A 42 -4.12 15.67 4.05
CA THR A 42 -4.54 16.84 3.25
C THR A 42 -4.93 16.50 1.81
N SER A 43 -4.83 15.22 1.43
CA SER A 43 -5.16 14.74 0.09
C SER A 43 -6.62 14.29 -0.03
N ALA A 44 -7.10 14.17 -1.27
CA ALA A 44 -8.44 13.66 -1.53
C ALA A 44 -8.63 12.18 -1.16
N HIS A 45 -7.54 11.41 -0.99
CA HIS A 45 -7.60 10.00 -0.60
C HIS A 45 -8.03 9.82 0.87
N ALA A 46 -7.73 10.80 1.73
CA ALA A 46 -8.11 10.80 3.13
C ALA A 46 -9.56 11.25 3.38
N THR A 47 -10.22 11.81 2.37
CA THR A 47 -11.57 12.33 2.51
C THR A 47 -12.57 11.23 2.85
N ASP A 48 -13.40 11.50 3.86
CA ASP A 48 -14.53 10.65 4.23
C ASP A 48 -15.51 10.52 3.05
N ASN A 49 -15.80 9.26 2.67
CA ASN A 49 -16.68 8.93 1.57
C ASN A 49 -18.16 9.12 1.90
N SER A 50 -18.55 9.29 3.17
CA SER A 50 -19.93 9.57 3.59
C SER A 50 -20.54 10.82 2.95
N GLN A 51 -19.71 11.72 2.41
CA GLN A 51 -20.15 12.90 1.67
C GLN A 51 -20.60 12.60 0.23
N TYR A 52 -20.20 11.44 -0.31
CA TYR A 52 -20.41 11.06 -1.72
C TYR A 52 -21.25 9.80 -1.88
N PHE A 53 -21.40 9.01 -0.82
CA PHE A 53 -22.15 7.75 -0.79
C PHE A 53 -23.10 7.77 0.41
N GLU A 54 -24.35 7.36 0.22
CA GLU A 54 -25.38 7.45 1.27
C GLU A 54 -25.32 6.27 2.25
N ASP A 55 -25.42 5.03 1.76
CA ASP A 55 -25.47 3.83 2.62
C ASP A 55 -24.16 3.05 2.62
N GLU A 56 -23.71 2.66 1.43
CA GLU A 56 -22.52 1.85 1.22
C GLU A 56 -21.87 2.15 -0.13
N ILE A 57 -20.58 1.86 -0.23
CA ILE A 57 -19.82 1.97 -1.46
C ILE A 57 -19.93 0.64 -2.18
N SER A 58 -20.76 0.60 -3.23
CA SER A 58 -20.94 -0.59 -4.08
C SER A 58 -19.61 -1.15 -4.57
N GLU A 59 -19.55 -2.44 -4.84
CA GLU A 59 -18.38 -3.22 -5.28
C GLU A 59 -17.63 -2.54 -6.43
N ARG A 60 -18.39 -2.07 -7.45
CA ARG A 60 -17.85 -1.38 -8.63
C ARG A 60 -17.11 -0.05 -8.33
N CYS A 61 -17.36 0.53 -7.17
CA CYS A 61 -16.78 1.79 -6.71
C CYS A 61 -15.72 1.53 -5.63
N ALA A 62 -15.91 0.49 -4.82
CA ALA A 62 -15.06 0.15 -3.68
C ALA A 62 -13.62 -0.16 -4.09
N LYS A 63 -13.39 -0.74 -5.29
CA LYS A 63 -12.04 -0.90 -5.86
C LYS A 63 -11.22 0.39 -5.77
N CYS A 64 -11.80 1.52 -6.18
CA CYS A 64 -11.03 2.77 -6.32
C CYS A 64 -11.18 3.71 -5.12
N HIS A 65 -12.30 3.62 -4.40
CA HIS A 65 -12.63 4.57 -3.33
C HIS A 65 -12.35 4.04 -1.93
N THR A 66 -11.90 2.80 -1.78
CA THR A 66 -11.64 2.21 -0.45
C THR A 66 -10.43 1.30 -0.45
N THR A 67 -9.67 1.29 0.64
CA THR A 67 -8.58 0.32 0.83
C THR A 67 -9.05 -1.14 0.82
N PRO A 68 -10.13 -1.53 1.54
CA PRO A 68 -10.61 -2.91 1.51
C PRO A 68 -10.95 -3.39 0.10
N GLY A 69 -11.69 -2.59 -0.68
CA GLY A 69 -12.03 -2.95 -2.06
C GLY A 69 -10.82 -3.03 -2.98
N TYR A 70 -9.83 -2.14 -2.85
CA TYR A 70 -8.60 -2.19 -3.64
C TYR A 70 -7.78 -3.46 -3.35
N ILE A 71 -7.66 -3.82 -2.08
CA ILE A 71 -6.89 -4.98 -1.63
C ILE A 71 -7.61 -6.29 -2.00
N GLU A 72 -8.95 -6.34 -1.88
CA GLU A 72 -9.75 -7.47 -2.36
C GLU A 72 -9.60 -7.68 -3.88
N PHE A 73 -9.63 -6.59 -4.66
CA PHE A 73 -9.41 -6.63 -6.11
C PHE A 73 -8.08 -7.27 -6.50
N HIS A 74 -7.05 -7.20 -5.64
CA HIS A 74 -5.75 -7.84 -5.85
C HIS A 74 -5.63 -9.23 -5.20
N GLY A 75 -6.75 -9.82 -4.78
CA GLY A 75 -6.83 -11.21 -4.32
C GLY A 75 -6.55 -11.42 -2.83
N ALA A 76 -6.65 -10.38 -2.01
CA ALA A 76 -6.51 -10.55 -0.57
C ALA A 76 -7.53 -11.54 0.00
N ASN A 77 -7.13 -12.22 1.08
CA ASN A 77 -7.93 -13.26 1.74
C ASN A 77 -8.35 -14.43 0.80
N GLY A 78 -7.65 -14.63 -0.32
CA GLY A 78 -7.98 -15.66 -1.30
C GLY A 78 -9.14 -15.28 -2.23
N GLY A 79 -9.47 -13.98 -2.33
CA GLY A 79 -10.44 -13.47 -3.30
C GLY A 79 -9.95 -13.63 -4.75
N THR A 80 -10.89 -13.55 -5.70
CA THR A 80 -10.57 -13.57 -7.13
C THR A 80 -9.90 -12.25 -7.52
N ILE A 81 -8.72 -12.31 -8.13
CA ILE A 81 -8.08 -11.11 -8.72
C ILE A 81 -9.02 -10.51 -9.77
N GLY A 82 -9.21 -9.21 -9.71
CA GLY A 82 -10.11 -8.48 -10.61
C GLY A 82 -11.52 -8.26 -10.05
N GLU A 83 -11.83 -8.80 -8.88
CA GLU A 83 -13.17 -8.75 -8.30
C GLU A 83 -13.19 -8.07 -6.94
N VAL A 84 -14.24 -7.29 -6.70
CA VAL A 84 -14.65 -6.85 -5.37
C VAL A 84 -16.02 -7.47 -5.17
N THR A 85 -16.21 -8.25 -4.11
CA THR A 85 -17.41 -9.08 -4.00
C THR A 85 -18.40 -8.54 -2.99
N GLN A 86 -18.01 -7.60 -2.14
CA GLN A 86 -18.87 -7.00 -1.12
C GLN A 86 -18.80 -5.47 -1.14
N PRO A 87 -19.92 -4.79 -0.86
CA PRO A 87 -19.90 -3.35 -0.63
C PRO A 87 -19.10 -3.01 0.63
N VAL A 88 -18.59 -1.78 0.69
CA VAL A 88 -17.74 -1.29 1.78
C VAL A 88 -18.44 -0.13 2.49
N PRO A 89 -18.35 -0.01 3.83
CA PRO A 89 -18.92 1.12 4.57
C PRO A 89 -18.40 2.48 4.09
N THR A 90 -19.23 3.51 4.18
CA THR A 90 -18.91 4.87 3.70
C THR A 90 -17.90 5.60 4.55
N ASP A 91 -17.63 5.14 5.78
CA ASP A 91 -16.58 5.67 6.66
C ASP A 91 -15.17 5.19 6.28
N GLN A 92 -15.05 4.30 5.28
CA GLN A 92 -13.78 3.85 4.73
C GLN A 92 -13.35 4.75 3.58
N SER A 93 -12.04 5.01 3.49
CA SER A 93 -11.43 5.74 2.38
C SER A 93 -10.13 5.06 1.91
N VAL A 94 -9.31 5.75 1.12
CA VAL A 94 -8.06 5.20 0.57
C VAL A 94 -6.92 5.48 1.55
N GLN A 95 -6.61 4.49 2.38
CA GLN A 95 -5.53 4.49 3.37
C GLN A 95 -4.19 4.01 2.78
N CYS A 96 -3.13 4.18 3.58
CA CYS A 96 -1.75 3.79 3.29
C CYS A 96 -1.62 2.40 2.66
N ASP A 97 -2.34 1.41 3.20
CA ASP A 97 -2.27 0.01 2.77
C ASP A 97 -2.76 -0.23 1.34
N ALA A 98 -3.58 0.67 0.78
CA ALA A 98 -3.96 0.58 -0.63
C ALA A 98 -2.71 0.63 -1.55
N CYS A 99 -1.67 1.36 -1.15
CA CYS A 99 -0.40 1.40 -1.87
C CYS A 99 0.68 0.54 -1.20
N HIS A 100 0.62 0.39 0.12
CA HIS A 100 1.67 -0.21 0.95
C HIS A 100 1.35 -1.59 1.55
N SER A 101 0.58 -2.45 0.86
CA SER A 101 0.34 -3.84 1.24
C SER A 101 1.26 -4.85 0.53
N GLU A 102 1.24 -6.11 0.96
CA GLU A 102 1.92 -7.21 0.27
C GLU A 102 1.46 -7.42 -1.18
N PHE A 103 0.24 -6.97 -1.53
CA PHE A 103 -0.33 -7.10 -2.87
C PHE A 103 0.07 -5.95 -3.81
N THR A 104 0.50 -4.81 -3.26
CA THR A 104 0.55 -3.54 -4.00
C THR A 104 1.93 -2.89 -4.02
N ARG A 105 2.80 -3.23 -3.07
CA ARG A 105 4.15 -2.62 -2.94
C ARG A 105 5.06 -2.90 -4.13
N ASP A 106 4.91 -4.09 -4.73
CA ASP A 106 5.77 -4.56 -5.82
C ASP A 106 5.06 -4.53 -7.19
N LYS A 107 3.83 -4.00 -7.27
CA LYS A 107 3.09 -3.86 -8.54
C LYS A 107 3.84 -2.94 -9.49
N THR A 108 3.99 -3.39 -10.74
CA THR A 108 4.62 -2.62 -11.84
C THR A 108 3.75 -2.54 -13.11
N GLU A 109 2.54 -3.09 -13.04
CA GLU A 109 1.58 -3.15 -14.13
C GLU A 109 0.14 -2.91 -13.64
N ALA A 110 -0.74 -2.49 -14.54
CA ALA A 110 -2.17 -2.31 -14.30
C ALA A 110 -2.97 -2.79 -15.53
N VAL A 111 -4.21 -3.25 -15.30
CA VAL A 111 -5.08 -3.74 -16.37
C VAL A 111 -6.24 -2.76 -16.58
N MET A 112 -6.37 -2.27 -17.80
CA MET A 112 -7.44 -1.37 -18.23
C MET A 112 -8.79 -2.10 -18.30
N PRO A 113 -9.94 -1.40 -18.17
CA PRO A 113 -11.26 -2.01 -18.42
C PRO A 113 -11.41 -2.68 -19.79
N SER A 114 -10.64 -2.25 -20.79
CA SER A 114 -10.54 -2.88 -22.12
C SER A 114 -9.86 -4.26 -22.11
N GLY A 115 -9.25 -4.65 -20.99
CA GLY A 115 -8.33 -5.78 -20.90
C GLY A 115 -6.91 -5.44 -21.37
N GLN A 116 -6.63 -4.20 -21.77
CA GLN A 116 -5.26 -3.81 -22.13
C GLN A 116 -4.38 -3.78 -20.89
N GLU A 117 -3.27 -4.51 -20.93
CA GLU A 117 -2.24 -4.49 -19.90
C GLU A 117 -1.27 -3.33 -20.12
N LEU A 118 -1.11 -2.50 -19.10
CA LEU A 118 -0.11 -1.45 -19.05
C LEU A 118 1.08 -1.94 -18.22
N THR A 119 2.20 -2.19 -18.89
CA THR A 119 3.44 -2.69 -18.28
C THR A 119 4.44 -1.55 -18.06
N ASN A 120 5.55 -1.83 -17.35
CA ASN A 120 6.64 -0.88 -17.11
C ASN A 120 6.21 0.43 -16.41
N LEU A 121 5.14 0.39 -15.60
CA LEU A 121 4.65 1.56 -14.87
C LEU A 121 5.50 1.87 -13.62
N GLY A 122 6.27 0.88 -13.15
CA GLY A 122 6.97 0.98 -11.87
C GLY A 122 5.99 1.32 -10.75
N LYS A 123 6.36 2.26 -9.87
CA LYS A 123 5.52 2.69 -8.76
C LYS A 123 4.19 3.35 -9.18
N ASN A 124 4.04 3.75 -10.45
CA ASN A 124 2.80 4.33 -10.94
C ASN A 124 1.69 3.29 -11.19
N ALA A 125 2.01 2.00 -11.11
CA ALA A 125 1.04 0.92 -11.34
C ALA A 125 -0.21 1.07 -10.47
N ASN A 126 -0.03 1.37 -9.17
CA ASN A 126 -1.16 1.60 -8.26
C ASN A 126 -1.99 2.82 -8.65
N CYS A 127 -1.35 3.88 -9.15
CA CYS A 127 -2.04 5.09 -9.60
C CYS A 127 -2.96 4.78 -10.79
N PHE A 128 -2.47 4.05 -11.79
CA PHE A 128 -3.22 3.71 -13.00
C PHE A 128 -4.38 2.75 -12.74
N GLU A 129 -4.30 1.92 -11.69
CA GLU A 129 -5.37 1.01 -11.32
C GLU A 129 -6.68 1.73 -10.95
N CYS A 130 -6.58 2.96 -10.42
CA CYS A 130 -7.72 3.81 -10.11
C CYS A 130 -7.90 4.96 -11.12
N HIS A 131 -6.80 5.63 -11.49
CA HIS A 131 -6.78 6.74 -12.45
C HIS A 131 -6.70 6.26 -13.90
N GLN A 132 -7.58 5.32 -14.23
CA GLN A 132 -7.84 4.85 -15.57
C GLN A 132 -9.21 5.31 -16.05
N GLY A 133 -9.36 5.44 -17.36
CA GLY A 133 -10.67 5.72 -17.94
C GLY A 133 -11.62 4.56 -17.66
N ARG A 134 -12.58 4.71 -16.74
CA ARG A 134 -13.56 3.66 -16.39
C ARG A 134 -14.39 3.17 -17.59
N ALA A 135 -14.53 4.01 -18.61
CA ALA A 135 -15.23 3.71 -19.86
C ALA A 135 -14.29 3.35 -21.03
N SER A 136 -12.99 3.11 -20.77
CA SER A 136 -12.05 2.63 -21.78
C SER A 136 -12.26 1.14 -22.06
N ILE A 137 -13.46 0.81 -22.52
CA ILE A 137 -13.85 -0.54 -22.94
C ILE A 137 -13.62 -0.70 -24.45
N VAL A 138 -13.46 -1.96 -24.91
CA VAL A 138 -13.37 -2.30 -26.34
C VAL A 138 -14.74 -2.46 -26.99
#